data_AF-A0A9D6CUY2-F1
#
_entry.id   AF-A0A9D6CUY2-F1
#
_cell.length_a   1.000
_cell.length_b   1.000
_cell.length_c   1.000
_cell.angle_alpha   90.00
_cell.angle_beta   90.00
_cell.angle_gamma   90.00
#
_symmetry.space_group_name_H-M   'P 1'
#
loop_
_entity.id
_entity.type
_entity.pdbx_description
1 polymer ?
#
loop_
_entity_poly.entity_id
_entity_poly.type
_entity_poly.pdbx_seq_one_letter_code
_entity_poly.pdbx_strand_id
1 'polypeptide(L)'
;MFGSFLGALGVLMLFPLQGGAVLRGGWSMAITILPGIVMIFVVGMLDDMVELRPWQKLVGQFVASGLAIWGGVRLDGVFAHHLDPWLSIPATFVWLVGCTNAFNLIDGVDGLAAGTGAFATLTILIGALVTDNFGLALLAVPLLGSILGFLRYNFDPATIFLGDSGSLVIGFVLGCFGLLWSQKSATVLGITAPIMALALPLVDTTVSIGRRFIKHEPIFGGDRDHIHHRLLKSGLTPRRAVLLLYCVSAVGAVFSLLGTVVKSGQLQGLVVFAFCVTAWFGINRLGYHEFGVAGKMLLNGTFQKRIRGELELRRFSERLGTAEALEDYWCAVRDEARSLGFRSVELEFGTALFRERFDNVKGKGPGWTIETVVNGGGLIRLERPYSATPLLAPAEALAMTLNRGVSITSNRRPRESAPARREESELAQEAAGGSPV
;
A
#
# COMPACT_ATOMS: atom_id res chain seq x y z
N MET A 1 25.79 4.86 -21.71
CA MET A 1 25.98 4.01 -20.51
C MET A 1 25.82 2.53 -20.82
N PHE A 2 24.67 2.06 -21.33
CA PHE A 2 24.46 0.62 -21.56
C PHE A 2 25.50 -0.02 -22.51
N GLY A 3 25.85 0.65 -23.61
CA GLY A 3 26.90 0.18 -24.52
C GLY A 3 28.27 0.05 -23.85
N SER A 4 28.63 0.95 -22.92
CA SER A 4 29.91 0.83 -22.19
C SER A 4 29.87 -0.29 -21.14
N PHE A 5 28.71 -0.55 -20.53
CA PHE A 5 28.51 -1.72 -19.66
C PHE A 5 28.69 -3.04 -20.43
N LEU A 6 28.03 -3.19 -21.59
CA LEU A 6 28.19 -4.37 -22.45
C LEU A 6 29.63 -4.50 -23.00
N GLY A 7 30.23 -3.39 -23.42
CA GLY A 7 31.61 -3.37 -23.89
C GLY A 7 32.60 -3.80 -22.80
N ALA A 8 32.43 -3.31 -21.57
CA ALA A 8 33.26 -3.72 -20.45
C ALA A 8 33.06 -5.21 -20.07
N LEU A 9 31.83 -5.72 -20.11
CA LEU A 9 31.57 -7.16 -19.97
C LEU A 9 32.25 -7.97 -21.08
N GLY A 10 32.15 -7.53 -22.34
CA GLY A 10 32.79 -8.16 -23.49
C GLY A 10 34.32 -8.14 -23.41
N VAL A 11 34.91 -7.04 -22.96
CA VAL A 11 36.35 -6.96 -22.67
C VAL A 11 36.73 -7.99 -21.61
N LEU A 12 36.02 -8.02 -20.48
CA LEU A 12 36.30 -9.03 -19.45
C LEU A 12 36.15 -10.47 -19.99
N MET A 13 35.22 -10.72 -20.92
CA MET A 13 35.05 -12.03 -21.58
C MET A 13 36.22 -12.41 -22.48
N LEU A 14 36.87 -11.43 -23.12
CA LEU A 14 37.98 -11.64 -24.04
C LEU A 14 39.34 -11.76 -23.33
N PHE A 15 39.49 -11.18 -22.13
CA PHE A 15 40.73 -11.23 -21.36
C PHE A 15 40.73 -12.40 -20.37
N PRO A 16 41.61 -13.42 -20.54
CA PRO A 16 41.75 -14.50 -19.59
C PRO A 16 42.47 -13.98 -18.33
N LEU A 17 41.71 -13.42 -17.39
CA LEU A 17 42.22 -13.14 -16.05
C LEU A 17 42.64 -14.49 -15.42
N GLN A 18 43.74 -14.50 -14.65
CA GLN A 18 44.33 -15.72 -14.09
C GLN A 18 43.42 -16.47 -13.06
N GLY A 19 42.23 -15.94 -12.76
CA GLY A 19 41.23 -16.51 -11.84
C GLY A 19 40.20 -17.45 -12.49
N GLY A 20 40.63 -18.42 -13.31
CA GLY A 20 39.77 -19.21 -14.21
C GLY A 20 38.54 -19.90 -13.60
N ALA A 21 38.51 -20.22 -12.30
CA ALA A 21 37.32 -20.78 -11.64
C ALA A 21 36.29 -19.70 -11.24
N VAL A 22 36.77 -18.59 -10.69
CA VAL A 22 35.96 -17.42 -10.31
C VAL A 22 35.31 -16.79 -11.54
N LEU A 23 36.07 -16.66 -12.62
CA LEU A 23 35.59 -16.13 -13.88
C LEU A 23 34.50 -17.01 -14.48
N ARG A 24 34.68 -18.35 -14.52
CA ARG A 24 33.66 -19.29 -15.03
C ARG A 24 32.32 -19.18 -14.30
N GLY A 25 32.33 -19.02 -12.98
CA GLY A 25 31.12 -18.78 -12.19
C GLY A 25 30.44 -17.46 -12.55
N GLY A 26 31.20 -16.36 -12.59
CA GLY A 26 30.71 -15.05 -13.04
C GLY A 26 30.19 -15.06 -14.48
N TRP A 27 30.81 -15.84 -15.37
CA TRP A 27 30.40 -15.97 -16.78
C TRP A 27 29.04 -16.61 -16.93
N SER A 28 28.81 -17.72 -16.22
CA SER A 28 27.50 -18.38 -16.25
C SER A 28 26.40 -17.42 -15.81
N MET A 29 26.64 -16.64 -14.74
CA MET A 29 25.71 -15.65 -14.23
C MET A 29 25.51 -14.48 -15.21
N ALA A 30 26.57 -13.98 -15.85
CA ALA A 30 26.49 -12.91 -16.84
C ALA A 30 25.59 -13.31 -18.01
N ILE A 31 25.84 -14.49 -18.58
CA ILE A 31 25.16 -14.99 -19.78
C ILE A 31 23.69 -15.26 -19.49
N THR A 32 23.35 -15.76 -18.30
CA THR A 32 21.96 -16.09 -17.96
C THR A 32 21.08 -14.87 -17.73
N ILE A 33 21.63 -13.78 -17.18
CA ILE A 33 20.85 -12.54 -16.94
C ILE A 33 20.84 -11.59 -18.14
N LEU A 34 21.83 -11.66 -19.03
CA LEU A 34 22.01 -10.76 -20.16
C LEU A 34 20.76 -10.62 -21.06
N PRO A 35 20.02 -11.70 -21.40
CA PRO A 35 18.79 -11.56 -22.20
C PRO A 35 17.74 -10.66 -21.54
N GLY A 36 17.57 -10.76 -20.21
CA GLY A 36 16.68 -9.89 -19.46
C GLY A 36 17.13 -8.43 -19.48
N ILE A 37 18.45 -8.20 -19.35
CA ILE A 37 19.03 -6.84 -19.39
C ILE A 37 18.88 -6.22 -20.80
N VAL A 38 19.11 -7.00 -21.86
CA VAL A 38 18.90 -6.52 -23.24
C VAL A 38 17.42 -6.23 -23.47
N MET A 39 16.52 -7.10 -23.01
CA MET A 39 15.08 -6.88 -23.13
C MET A 39 14.65 -5.57 -22.44
N ILE A 40 15.10 -5.33 -21.21
CA ILE A 40 14.71 -4.09 -20.51
C ILE A 40 15.31 -2.84 -21.15
N PHE A 41 16.54 -2.93 -21.68
CA PHE A 41 17.13 -1.84 -22.45
C PHE A 41 16.31 -1.53 -23.71
N VAL A 42 15.89 -2.55 -24.46
CA VAL A 42 15.05 -2.37 -25.66
C VAL A 42 13.72 -1.72 -25.28
N VAL A 43 13.09 -2.14 -24.19
CA VAL A 43 11.84 -1.53 -23.71
C VAL A 43 12.03 -0.04 -23.39
N GLY A 44 13.09 0.31 -22.65
CA GLY A 44 13.37 1.70 -22.32
C GLY A 44 13.75 2.54 -23.54
N MET A 45 14.53 1.97 -24.47
CA MET A 45 14.88 2.64 -25.73
C MET A 45 13.65 2.88 -26.61
N LEU A 46 12.74 1.90 -26.71
CA LEU A 46 11.49 2.07 -27.42
C LEU A 46 10.62 3.14 -26.76
N ASP A 47 10.59 3.18 -25.43
CA ASP A 47 9.87 4.23 -24.72
C ASP A 47 10.42 5.64 -25.00
N ASP A 48 11.73 5.82 -24.91
CA ASP A 48 12.39 7.09 -25.23
C ASP A 48 12.10 7.55 -26.69
N MET A 49 11.79 6.62 -27.60
CA MET A 49 11.52 6.90 -29.01
C MET A 49 10.05 7.14 -29.35
N VAL A 50 9.12 6.36 -28.77
CA VAL A 50 7.71 6.35 -29.18
C VAL A 50 6.71 6.54 -28.04
N GLU A 51 7.17 6.78 -26.81
CA GLU A 51 6.35 6.97 -25.60
C GLU A 51 5.32 5.84 -25.41
N LEU A 52 5.79 4.72 -24.89
CA LEU A 52 5.00 3.53 -24.64
C LEU A 52 3.94 3.77 -23.55
N ARG A 53 2.79 3.12 -23.72
CA ARG A 53 1.76 3.10 -22.69
C ARG A 53 2.27 2.37 -21.44
N PRO A 54 1.85 2.75 -20.22
CA PRO A 54 2.34 2.12 -18.98
C PRO A 54 2.21 0.59 -18.96
N TRP A 55 1.11 0.04 -19.51
CA TRP A 55 0.93 -1.41 -19.58
C TRP A 55 1.90 -2.10 -20.55
N GLN A 56 2.32 -1.42 -21.62
CA GLN A 56 3.30 -1.97 -22.58
C GLN A 56 4.68 -2.05 -21.94
N LYS A 57 5.08 -1.01 -21.19
CA LYS A 57 6.29 -1.03 -20.35
C LYS A 57 6.26 -2.18 -19.37
N LEU A 58 5.15 -2.34 -18.64
CA LEU A 58 4.99 -3.39 -17.64
C LEU A 58 5.09 -4.80 -18.24
N VAL A 59 4.50 -5.04 -19.43
CA VAL A 59 4.66 -6.32 -20.14
C VAL A 59 6.12 -6.58 -20.48
N GLY A 60 6.84 -5.58 -21.00
CA GLY A 60 8.26 -5.69 -21.30
C GLY A 60 9.12 -5.99 -20.07
N GLN A 61 8.83 -5.31 -18.95
CA GLN A 61 9.45 -5.56 -17.65
C GLN A 61 9.17 -6.99 -17.15
N PHE A 62 7.93 -7.47 -17.29
CA PHE A 62 7.57 -8.84 -16.93
C PHE A 62 8.34 -9.87 -17.77
N VAL A 63 8.45 -9.67 -19.08
CA VAL A 63 9.23 -10.57 -19.95
C VAL A 63 10.71 -10.56 -19.53
N ALA A 64 11.30 -9.39 -19.29
CA ALA A 64 12.67 -9.27 -18.81
C ALA A 64 12.89 -9.99 -17.47
N SER A 65 11.97 -9.82 -16.51
CA SER A 65 12.00 -10.53 -15.23
C SER A 65 11.87 -12.04 -15.38
N GLY A 66 11.01 -12.51 -16.30
CA GLY A 66 10.87 -13.93 -16.60
C GLY A 66 12.17 -14.54 -17.15
N LEU A 67 12.89 -13.81 -18.02
CA LEU A 67 14.20 -14.23 -18.53
C LEU A 67 15.24 -14.29 -17.41
N ALA A 68 15.26 -13.33 -16.49
CA ALA A 68 16.16 -13.36 -15.34
C ALA A 68 15.85 -14.51 -14.38
N ILE A 69 14.56 -14.79 -14.12
CA ILE A 69 14.11 -15.94 -13.30
C ILE A 69 14.53 -17.26 -13.94
N TRP A 70 14.34 -17.40 -15.26
CA TRP A 70 14.84 -18.55 -16.00
C TRP A 70 16.37 -18.69 -15.89
N GLY A 71 17.08 -17.56 -15.86
CA GLY A 71 18.51 -17.48 -15.62
C GLY A 71 18.96 -17.75 -14.17
N GLY A 72 18.04 -18.09 -13.26
CA GLY A 72 18.33 -18.46 -11.87
C GLY A 72 18.24 -17.32 -10.85
N VAL A 73 17.89 -16.11 -11.27
CA VAL A 73 17.67 -14.98 -10.36
C VAL A 73 16.35 -15.21 -9.62
N ARG A 74 16.43 -15.52 -8.31
CA ARG A 74 15.24 -15.85 -7.53
C ARG A 74 15.35 -15.40 -6.08
N LEU A 75 14.22 -15.02 -5.51
CA LEU A 75 14.08 -14.80 -4.07
C LEU A 75 13.81 -16.13 -3.36
N ASP A 76 14.86 -16.79 -2.87
CA ASP A 76 14.77 -18.14 -2.26
C ASP A 76 14.35 -18.14 -0.78
N GLY A 77 14.37 -17.00 -0.11
CA GLY A 77 14.01 -16.90 1.29
C GLY A 77 13.87 -15.48 1.80
N VAL A 78 13.07 -15.32 2.86
CA VAL A 78 12.82 -14.05 3.55
C VAL A 78 12.76 -14.34 5.05
N PHE A 79 13.40 -13.51 5.87
CA PHE A 79 13.34 -13.58 7.35
C PHE A 79 13.52 -15.00 7.92
N ALA A 80 14.65 -15.65 7.66
CA ALA A 80 14.97 -17.03 8.09
C ALA A 80 14.21 -18.16 7.36
N HIS A 81 13.17 -17.86 6.59
CA HIS A 81 12.31 -18.87 6.00
C HIS A 81 12.58 -19.02 4.51
N HIS A 82 12.77 -20.26 4.07
CA HIS A 82 12.76 -20.58 2.65
C HIS A 82 11.36 -20.34 2.09
N LEU A 83 11.30 -19.70 0.92
CA LEU A 83 10.05 -19.52 0.21
C LEU A 83 9.81 -20.72 -0.70
N ASP A 84 8.60 -21.25 -0.66
CA ASP A 84 8.16 -22.22 -1.66
C ASP A 84 8.20 -21.60 -3.06
N PRO A 85 8.46 -22.40 -4.12
CA PRO A 85 8.53 -21.89 -5.49
C PRO A 85 7.30 -21.08 -5.94
N TRP A 86 6.10 -21.46 -5.47
CA TRP A 86 4.85 -20.79 -5.82
C TRP A 86 4.77 -19.34 -5.31
N LEU A 87 5.48 -19.02 -4.23
CA LEU A 87 5.55 -17.66 -3.66
C LEU A 87 6.83 -16.94 -4.09
N SER A 88 7.92 -17.69 -4.21
CA SER A 88 9.24 -17.20 -4.63
C SER A 88 9.21 -16.57 -6.03
N ILE A 89 8.54 -17.21 -7.00
CA ILE A 89 8.47 -16.70 -8.38
C ILE A 89 7.69 -15.37 -8.45
N PRO A 90 6.43 -15.27 -7.97
CA PRO A 90 5.72 -13.98 -7.92
C PRO A 90 6.46 -12.90 -7.14
N ALA A 91 7.07 -13.25 -5.99
CA ALA A 91 7.84 -12.29 -5.21
C ALA A 91 9.05 -11.76 -5.98
N THR A 92 9.70 -12.61 -6.78
CA THR A 92 10.81 -12.20 -7.66
C THR A 92 10.34 -11.26 -8.77
N PHE A 93 9.18 -11.51 -9.38
CA PHE A 93 8.58 -10.58 -10.34
C PHE A 93 8.31 -9.21 -9.69
N VAL A 94 7.63 -9.20 -8.54
CA VAL A 94 7.33 -7.96 -7.80
C VAL A 94 8.61 -7.21 -7.44
N TRP A 95 9.65 -7.91 -7.00
CA TRP A 95 10.94 -7.31 -6.68
C TRP A 95 11.60 -6.67 -7.91
N LEU A 96 11.77 -7.42 -9.00
CA LEU A 96 12.48 -6.93 -10.20
C LEU A 96 11.72 -5.80 -10.87
N VAL A 97 10.40 -5.94 -11.06
CA VAL A 97 9.54 -4.89 -11.62
C VAL A 97 9.52 -3.68 -10.68
N GLY A 98 9.45 -3.90 -9.37
CA GLY A 98 9.47 -2.86 -8.35
C GLY A 98 10.77 -2.05 -8.39
N CYS A 99 11.94 -2.70 -8.36
CA CYS A 99 13.24 -2.03 -8.46
C CYS A 99 13.38 -1.25 -9.78
N THR A 100 12.93 -1.83 -10.89
CA THR A 100 12.97 -1.21 -12.22
C THR A 100 12.17 0.10 -12.24
N ASN A 101 10.91 0.07 -11.80
CA ASN A 101 10.08 1.27 -11.74
C ASN A 101 10.57 2.26 -10.68
N ALA A 102 11.13 1.77 -9.57
CA ALA A 102 11.63 2.64 -8.52
C ALA A 102 12.77 3.54 -8.98
N PHE A 103 13.68 3.01 -9.81
CA PHE A 103 14.74 3.83 -10.42
C PHE A 103 14.21 4.79 -11.50
N ASN A 104 13.23 4.36 -12.29
CA ASN A 104 12.59 5.21 -13.28
C ASN A 104 11.87 6.41 -12.63
N LEU A 105 11.18 6.21 -11.50
CA LEU A 105 10.47 7.28 -10.79
C LEU A 105 11.39 8.31 -10.13
N ILE A 106 12.59 7.91 -9.68
CA ILE A 106 13.55 8.86 -9.10
C ILE A 106 14.41 9.58 -10.15
N ASP A 107 14.32 9.22 -11.43
CA ASP A 107 15.05 9.86 -12.54
C ASP A 107 14.42 11.19 -12.98
N GLY A 108 13.99 12.01 -12.01
CA GLY A 108 13.38 13.32 -12.24
C GLY A 108 14.34 14.50 -12.07
N VAL A 109 15.58 14.25 -11.62
CA VAL A 109 16.60 15.28 -11.36
C VAL A 109 17.97 14.79 -11.82
N ASP A 110 18.70 15.67 -12.52
CA ASP A 110 20.06 15.45 -13.01
C ASP A 110 20.98 14.80 -11.96
N GLY A 111 21.55 13.65 -12.31
CA GLY A 111 22.46 12.88 -11.46
C GLY A 111 21.78 11.98 -10.43
N LEU A 112 20.50 12.16 -10.10
CA LEU A 112 19.89 11.46 -8.97
C LEU A 112 19.85 9.93 -9.17
N ALA A 113 19.23 9.43 -10.24
CA ALA A 113 19.11 8.00 -10.50
C ALA A 113 20.49 7.34 -10.74
N ALA A 114 21.35 7.98 -11.54
CA ALA A 114 22.68 7.48 -11.81
C ALA A 114 23.56 7.43 -10.54
N GLY A 115 23.59 8.49 -9.73
CA GLY A 115 24.42 8.52 -8.53
C GLY A 115 23.93 7.59 -7.42
N THR A 116 22.62 7.51 -7.21
CA THR A 116 22.03 6.53 -6.27
C THR A 116 22.28 5.10 -6.73
N GLY A 117 22.21 4.86 -8.05
CA GLY A 117 22.61 3.60 -8.67
C GLY A 117 24.09 3.28 -8.47
N ALA A 118 24.97 4.28 -8.53
CA ALA A 118 26.40 4.10 -8.23
C ALA A 118 26.65 3.69 -6.77
N PHE A 119 25.99 4.34 -5.81
CA PHE A 119 26.07 3.95 -4.39
C PHE A 119 25.56 2.52 -4.17
N ALA A 120 24.42 2.17 -4.75
CA ALA A 120 23.87 0.82 -4.65
C ALA A 120 24.81 -0.22 -5.29
N THR A 121 25.35 0.06 -6.49
CA THR A 121 26.28 -0.84 -7.18
C THR A 121 27.58 -1.02 -6.38
N LEU A 122 28.13 0.07 -5.83
CA LEU A 122 29.33 0.01 -4.99
C LEU A 122 29.08 -0.80 -3.70
N THR A 123 27.91 -0.62 -3.09
CA THR A 123 27.50 -1.39 -1.89
C THR A 123 27.42 -2.87 -2.20
N ILE A 124 26.76 -3.24 -3.30
CA ILE A 124 26.67 -4.62 -3.78
C ILE A 124 28.06 -5.17 -4.09
N LEU A 125 28.93 -4.39 -4.73
CA LEU A 125 30.31 -4.81 -5.01
C LEU A 125 31.06 -5.13 -3.73
N ILE A 126 31.04 -4.23 -2.74
CA ILE A 126 31.71 -4.46 -1.45
C ILE A 126 31.08 -5.66 -0.74
N GLY A 127 29.75 -5.76 -0.73
CA GLY A 127 29.03 -6.89 -0.15
C GLY A 127 29.36 -8.23 -0.80
N ALA A 128 29.51 -8.24 -2.13
CA ALA A 128 29.92 -9.40 -2.90
C ALA A 128 31.36 -9.83 -2.55
N LEU A 129 32.28 -8.87 -2.39
CA LEU A 129 33.65 -9.15 -1.96
C LEU A 129 33.70 -9.68 -0.52
N VAL A 130 32.90 -9.12 0.39
CA VAL A 130 32.81 -9.56 1.80
C VAL A 130 32.22 -10.97 1.93
N THR A 131 31.37 -11.38 0.99
CA THR A 131 30.71 -12.70 0.98
C THR A 131 31.38 -13.69 0.03
N ASP A 132 32.58 -13.38 -0.47
CA ASP A 132 33.33 -14.18 -1.45
C ASP A 132 32.53 -14.50 -2.74
N ASN A 133 31.51 -13.71 -3.05
CA ASN A 133 30.72 -13.81 -4.27
C ASN A 133 31.43 -13.06 -5.41
N PHE A 134 32.60 -13.54 -5.80
CA PHE A 134 33.42 -12.91 -6.83
C PHE A 134 32.74 -12.87 -8.21
N GLY A 135 31.83 -13.82 -8.49
CA GLY A 135 31.02 -13.80 -9.71
C GLY A 135 30.15 -12.54 -9.80
N LEU A 136 29.47 -12.19 -8.71
CA LEU A 136 28.69 -10.95 -8.64
C LEU A 136 29.59 -9.70 -8.65
N ALA A 137 30.74 -9.73 -7.98
CA ALA A 137 31.70 -8.63 -7.99
C ALA A 137 32.17 -8.29 -9.43
N LEU A 138 32.45 -9.32 -10.24
CA LEU A 138 32.84 -9.16 -11.65
C LEU A 138 31.75 -8.50 -12.51
N LEU A 139 30.47 -8.67 -12.16
CA LEU A 139 29.35 -8.02 -12.85
C LEU A 139 29.12 -6.58 -12.36
N ALA A 140 29.33 -6.34 -11.06
CA ALA A 140 29.12 -5.05 -10.43
C ALA A 140 30.17 -4.01 -10.85
N VAL A 141 31.44 -4.40 -11.06
CA VAL A 141 32.51 -3.47 -11.46
C VAL A 141 32.24 -2.78 -12.80
N PRO A 142 31.91 -3.48 -13.91
CA PRO A 142 31.52 -2.87 -15.17
C PRO A 142 30.33 -1.91 -15.05
N LEU A 143 29.31 -2.30 -14.27
CA LEU A 143 28.14 -1.46 -14.05
C LEU A 143 28.56 -0.16 -13.34
N LEU A 144 29.30 -0.27 -12.24
CA LEU A 144 29.77 0.88 -11.48
C LEU A 144 30.61 1.82 -12.36
N GLY A 145 31.57 1.29 -13.13
CA GLY A 145 32.39 2.07 -14.04
C GLY A 145 31.56 2.78 -15.12
N SER A 146 30.57 2.09 -15.70
CA SER A 146 29.68 2.68 -16.70
C SER A 146 28.81 3.81 -16.14
N ILE A 147 28.30 3.64 -14.91
CA ILE A 147 27.49 4.63 -14.22
C ILE A 147 28.36 5.84 -13.84
N LEU A 148 29.55 5.65 -13.26
CA LEU A 148 30.45 6.74 -12.89
C LEU A 148 30.92 7.54 -14.12
N GLY A 149 31.24 6.85 -15.22
CA GLY A 149 31.57 7.50 -16.49
C GLY A 149 30.42 8.32 -17.06
N PHE A 150 29.19 7.80 -16.98
CA PHE A 150 27.98 8.53 -17.39
C PHE A 150 27.66 9.71 -16.44
N LEU A 151 27.82 9.52 -15.13
CA LEU A 151 27.48 10.51 -14.11
C LEU A 151 28.26 11.82 -14.30
N ARG A 152 29.48 11.77 -14.85
CA ARG A 152 30.25 12.97 -15.21
C ARG A 152 29.50 13.90 -16.18
N TYR A 153 28.67 13.34 -17.06
CA TYR A 153 27.89 14.08 -18.06
C TYR A 153 26.46 14.37 -17.60
N ASN A 154 25.94 13.56 -16.67
CA ASN A 154 24.58 13.66 -16.16
C ASN A 154 24.46 14.48 -14.86
N PHE A 155 25.58 14.73 -14.15
CA PHE A 155 25.57 15.56 -12.95
C PHE A 155 25.26 17.03 -13.28
N ASP A 156 24.41 17.64 -12.45
CA ASP A 156 23.83 18.97 -12.72
C ASP A 156 24.90 20.06 -13.02
N PRO A 157 24.75 20.83 -14.12
CA PRO A 157 23.72 20.71 -15.17
C PRO A 157 24.03 19.54 -16.12
N ALA A 158 23.04 18.68 -16.38
CA ALA A 158 23.22 17.55 -17.28
C ALA A 158 23.44 18.01 -18.73
N THR A 159 24.42 17.39 -19.37
CA THR A 159 24.65 17.47 -20.82
C THR A 159 24.03 16.29 -21.57
N ILE A 160 23.82 15.17 -20.87
CA ILE A 160 23.19 13.95 -21.39
C ILE A 160 22.19 13.45 -20.33
N PHE A 161 20.95 13.25 -20.74
CA PHE A 161 19.90 12.68 -19.91
C PHE A 161 19.98 11.15 -19.88
N LEU A 162 19.53 10.54 -18.78
CA LEU A 162 19.58 9.09 -18.60
C LEU A 162 18.50 8.37 -19.40
N GLY A 163 17.28 8.94 -19.43
CA GLY A 163 16.13 8.39 -20.14
C GLY A 163 15.60 7.09 -19.53
N ASP A 164 14.52 6.56 -20.09
CA ASP A 164 13.95 5.28 -19.69
C ASP A 164 14.90 4.13 -20.07
N SER A 165 15.63 4.25 -21.18
CA SER A 165 16.67 3.29 -21.58
C SER A 165 17.77 3.10 -20.54
N GLY A 166 18.12 4.14 -19.78
CA GLY A 166 19.12 4.07 -18.72
C GLY A 166 18.52 3.70 -17.36
N SER A 167 17.46 4.40 -16.94
CA SER A 167 16.90 4.24 -15.59
C SER A 167 16.29 2.86 -15.36
N LEU A 168 15.59 2.30 -16.36
CA LEU A 168 15.04 0.94 -16.27
C LEU A 168 16.15 -0.11 -16.20
N VAL A 169 17.23 0.05 -16.97
CA VAL A 169 18.39 -0.86 -16.92
C VAL A 169 19.06 -0.83 -15.55
N ILE A 170 19.33 0.35 -14.99
CA ILE A 170 19.96 0.47 -13.67
C ILE A 170 19.10 -0.24 -12.62
N GLY A 171 17.79 0.05 -12.58
CA GLY A 171 16.88 -0.55 -11.61
C GLY A 171 16.75 -2.06 -11.75
N PHE A 172 16.64 -2.56 -12.97
CA PHE A 172 16.53 -3.99 -13.25
C PHE A 172 17.80 -4.76 -12.87
N VAL A 173 18.97 -4.25 -13.29
CA VAL A 173 20.27 -4.91 -13.02
C VAL A 173 20.57 -4.90 -11.52
N LEU A 174 20.33 -3.78 -10.83
CA LEU A 174 20.48 -3.71 -9.37
C LEU A 174 19.50 -4.63 -8.63
N GLY A 175 18.27 -4.76 -9.12
CA GLY A 175 17.31 -5.74 -8.63
C GLY A 175 17.82 -7.17 -8.75
N CYS A 176 18.37 -7.54 -9.92
CA CYS A 176 18.98 -8.84 -10.16
C CYS A 176 20.18 -9.08 -9.24
N PHE A 177 21.12 -8.13 -9.19
CA PHE A 177 22.31 -8.20 -8.36
C PHE A 177 21.98 -8.30 -6.88
N GLY A 178 20.94 -7.59 -6.42
CA GLY A 178 20.44 -7.70 -5.06
C GLY A 178 19.95 -9.11 -4.70
N LEU A 179 19.20 -9.76 -5.59
CA LEU A 179 18.76 -11.15 -5.36
C LEU A 179 19.94 -12.13 -5.38
N LEU A 180 20.85 -11.98 -6.36
CA LEU A 180 22.06 -12.80 -6.45
C LEU A 180 22.96 -12.64 -5.21
N TRP A 181 23.01 -11.43 -4.64
CA TRP A 181 23.69 -11.17 -3.38
C TRP A 181 23.00 -11.89 -2.23
N SER A 182 21.67 -11.77 -2.13
CA SER A 182 20.88 -12.43 -1.08
C SER A 182 21.01 -13.96 -1.10
N GLN A 183 21.08 -14.58 -2.29
CA GLN A 183 21.20 -16.04 -2.45
C GLN A 183 22.51 -16.62 -1.89
N LYS A 184 23.59 -15.83 -1.88
CA LYS A 184 24.90 -16.22 -1.34
C LYS A 184 25.14 -15.74 0.08
N SER A 185 24.25 -14.91 0.63
CA SER A 185 24.34 -14.46 2.01
C SER A 185 24.04 -15.61 2.96
N ALA A 186 24.97 -15.93 3.86
CA ALA A 186 24.77 -16.91 4.92
C ALA A 186 23.90 -16.36 6.08
N THR A 187 23.43 -15.13 5.99
CA THR A 187 22.67 -14.48 7.06
C THR A 187 21.18 -14.76 6.94
N VAL A 188 20.53 -14.93 8.10
CA VAL A 188 19.09 -15.17 8.27
C VAL A 188 18.24 -14.12 7.57
N LEU A 189 18.76 -12.89 7.41
CA LEU A 189 18.08 -11.77 6.78
C LEU A 189 18.70 -11.36 5.43
N GLY A 190 19.15 -12.31 4.60
CA GLY A 190 19.92 -12.05 3.37
C GLY A 190 19.36 -10.96 2.43
N ILE A 191 18.04 -10.89 2.25
CA ILE A 191 17.40 -9.89 1.37
C ILE A 191 17.41 -8.46 1.95
N THR A 192 17.62 -8.32 3.26
CA THR A 192 17.60 -7.01 3.93
C THR A 192 18.75 -6.12 3.51
N ALA A 193 19.91 -6.68 3.20
CA ALA A 193 21.06 -5.91 2.71
C ALA A 193 20.74 -5.23 1.36
N PRO A 194 20.33 -5.95 0.29
CA PRO A 194 19.84 -5.33 -0.94
C PRO A 194 18.74 -4.27 -0.73
N ILE A 195 17.78 -4.52 0.17
CA ILE A 195 16.72 -3.54 0.49
C ILE A 195 17.33 -2.25 1.07
N MET A 196 18.28 -2.36 2.00
CA MET A 196 18.95 -1.20 2.61
C MET A 196 19.84 -0.46 1.61
N ALA A 197 20.51 -1.17 0.69
CA ALA A 197 21.31 -0.58 -0.37
C ALA A 197 20.46 0.19 -1.40
N LEU A 198 19.25 -0.29 -1.67
CA LEU A 198 18.27 0.31 -2.59
C LEU A 198 17.22 1.14 -1.84
N ALA A 199 17.49 1.50 -0.58
CA ALA A 199 16.49 2.10 0.30
C ALA A 199 15.86 3.35 -0.28
N LEU A 200 16.66 4.26 -0.85
CA LEU A 200 16.14 5.52 -1.36
C LEU A 200 15.09 5.35 -2.47
N PRO A 201 15.38 4.69 -3.61
CA PRO A 201 14.37 4.48 -4.65
C PRO A 201 13.16 3.67 -4.17
N LEU A 202 13.39 2.63 -3.36
CA LEU A 202 12.32 1.78 -2.84
C LEU A 202 11.39 2.53 -1.88
N VAL A 203 11.95 3.32 -0.97
CA VAL A 203 11.18 4.15 -0.03
C VAL A 203 10.41 5.23 -0.78
N ASP A 204 11.04 5.93 -1.73
CA ASP A 204 10.37 6.96 -2.52
C ASP A 204 9.12 6.41 -3.24
N THR A 205 9.27 5.26 -3.89
CA THR A 205 8.19 4.56 -4.58
C THR A 205 7.11 4.08 -3.63
N THR A 206 7.50 3.45 -2.52
CA THR A 206 6.54 2.92 -1.53
C THR A 206 5.75 4.05 -0.87
N VAL A 207 6.40 5.18 -0.58
CA VAL A 207 5.77 6.37 -0.02
C VAL A 207 4.82 7.02 -1.02
N SER A 208 5.18 7.11 -2.30
CA SER A 208 4.30 7.60 -3.36
C SER A 208 3.05 6.72 -3.50
N ILE A 209 3.22 5.40 -3.61
CA ILE A 209 2.11 4.45 -3.71
C ILE A 209 1.21 4.53 -2.47
N GLY A 210 1.78 4.53 -1.27
CA GLY A 210 1.04 4.62 -0.02
C GLY A 210 0.25 5.92 0.11
N ARG A 211 0.85 7.05 -0.29
CA ARG A 211 0.18 8.36 -0.29
C ARG A 211 -1.03 8.37 -1.23
N ARG A 212 -0.90 7.83 -2.44
CA ARG A 212 -1.98 7.75 -3.42
C ARG A 212 -3.12 6.85 -2.98
N PHE A 213 -2.77 5.71 -2.38
CA PHE A 213 -3.73 4.81 -1.79
C PHE A 213 -4.57 5.52 -0.72
N ILE A 214 -3.93 6.29 0.16
CA ILE A 214 -4.64 7.09 1.18
C ILE A 214 -5.54 8.16 0.52
N LYS A 215 -5.07 8.80 -0.56
CA LYS A 215 -5.83 9.84 -1.30
C LYS A 215 -6.88 9.28 -2.27
N HIS A 216 -7.00 7.95 -2.41
CA HIS A 216 -7.86 7.30 -3.42
C HIS A 216 -7.57 7.76 -4.86
N GLU A 217 -6.32 8.13 -5.13
CA GLU A 217 -5.85 8.49 -6.45
C GLU A 217 -5.37 7.25 -7.21
N PRO A 218 -5.47 7.23 -8.56
CA PRO A 218 -4.99 6.09 -9.34
C PRO A 218 -3.51 5.85 -9.08
N ILE A 219 -3.17 4.64 -8.62
CA ILE A 219 -1.79 4.25 -8.25
C ILE A 219 -0.81 4.44 -9.41
N PHE A 220 -1.27 4.24 -10.66
CA PHE A 220 -0.47 4.31 -11.88
C PHE A 220 -0.48 5.68 -12.59
N GLY A 221 -1.02 6.75 -11.99
CA GLY A 221 -0.93 8.11 -12.55
C GLY A 221 0.48 8.73 -12.41
N GLY A 222 0.77 9.89 -13.01
CA GLY A 222 2.04 10.60 -12.74
C GLY A 222 2.04 11.29 -11.38
N ASP A 223 3.08 11.11 -10.55
CA ASP A 223 3.18 11.71 -9.20
C ASP A 223 4.19 12.86 -9.21
N ARG A 224 3.86 13.97 -8.55
CA ARG A 224 4.70 15.18 -8.47
C ARG A 224 5.20 15.48 -7.06
N ASP A 225 4.98 14.55 -6.13
CA ASP A 225 5.37 14.68 -4.72
C ASP A 225 6.37 13.60 -4.27
N HIS A 226 7.25 13.18 -5.18
CA HIS A 226 8.44 12.40 -4.84
C HIS A 226 9.36 13.19 -3.89
N ILE A 227 10.24 12.48 -3.18
CA ILE A 227 11.14 13.04 -2.15
C ILE A 227 11.95 14.20 -2.74
N HIS A 228 12.47 14.06 -3.96
CA HIS A 228 13.27 15.10 -4.61
C HIS A 228 12.44 16.37 -4.87
N HIS A 229 11.18 16.26 -5.30
CA HIS A 229 10.29 17.41 -5.47
C HIS A 229 10.00 18.12 -4.14
N ARG A 230 9.86 17.39 -3.04
CA ARG A 230 9.67 18.02 -1.72
C ARG A 230 10.91 18.77 -1.25
N LEU A 231 12.09 18.23 -1.48
CA LEU A 231 13.34 18.92 -1.18
C LEU A 231 13.48 20.22 -2.00
N LEU A 232 13.13 20.19 -3.30
CA LEU A 232 13.11 21.39 -4.14
C LEU A 232 12.07 22.41 -3.63
N LYS A 233 10.86 21.98 -3.29
CA LYS A 233 9.80 22.85 -2.70
C LYS A 233 10.22 23.47 -1.37
N SER A 234 11.11 22.82 -0.61
CA SER A 234 11.68 23.37 0.63
C SER A 234 12.74 24.46 0.41
N GLY A 235 13.09 24.77 -0.84
CA GLY A 235 14.04 25.82 -1.21
C GLY A 235 15.46 25.32 -1.47
N LEU A 236 15.69 24.00 -1.55
CA LEU A 236 17.00 23.46 -1.95
C LEU A 236 17.17 23.56 -3.48
N THR A 237 18.40 23.85 -3.90
CA THR A 237 18.76 23.75 -5.32
C THR A 237 18.84 22.28 -5.76
N PRO A 238 18.64 21.95 -7.05
CA PRO A 238 18.75 20.58 -7.57
C PRO A 238 20.03 19.87 -7.13
N ARG A 239 21.18 20.51 -7.31
CA ARG A 239 22.48 20.00 -6.81
C ARG A 239 22.46 19.64 -5.33
N ARG A 240 21.95 20.53 -4.47
CA ARG A 240 21.94 20.31 -3.01
C ARG A 240 20.99 19.17 -2.64
N ALA A 241 19.83 19.08 -3.30
CA ALA A 241 18.89 17.99 -3.10
C ALA A 241 19.53 16.64 -3.47
N VAL A 242 20.19 16.55 -4.63
CA VAL A 242 20.87 15.32 -5.08
C VAL A 242 22.01 14.92 -4.13
N LEU A 243 22.86 15.87 -3.70
CA LEU A 243 23.93 15.58 -2.74
C LEU A 243 23.39 15.10 -1.39
N LEU A 244 22.28 15.67 -0.91
CA LEU A 244 21.62 15.19 0.31
C LEU A 244 21.10 13.76 0.12
N LEU A 245 20.50 13.46 -1.03
CA LEU A 245 20.00 12.12 -1.35
C LEU A 245 21.12 11.09 -1.55
N TYR A 246 22.31 11.52 -1.98
CA TYR A 246 23.53 10.70 -1.95
C TYR A 246 23.96 10.38 -0.53
N CYS A 247 23.92 11.36 0.40
CA CYS A 247 24.19 11.08 1.82
C CYS A 247 23.20 10.06 2.39
N VAL A 248 21.91 10.18 2.04
CA VAL A 248 20.89 9.18 2.45
C VAL A 248 21.22 7.80 1.87
N SER A 249 21.63 7.73 0.60
CA SER A 249 22.04 6.47 -0.04
C SER A 249 23.29 5.88 0.62
N ALA A 250 24.25 6.71 1.01
CA ALA A 250 25.45 6.29 1.74
C ALA A 250 25.12 5.76 3.14
N VAL A 251 24.16 6.37 3.85
CA VAL A 251 23.67 5.84 5.14
C VAL A 251 23.04 4.46 4.94
N GLY A 252 22.19 4.29 3.93
CA GLY A 252 21.61 2.99 3.57
C GLY A 252 22.68 1.95 3.24
N ALA A 253 23.71 2.35 2.47
CA ALA A 253 24.87 1.51 2.15
C ALA A 253 25.63 1.04 3.40
N VAL A 254 25.86 1.93 4.37
CA VAL A 254 26.54 1.59 5.63
C VAL A 254 25.71 0.56 6.41
N PHE A 255 24.41 0.78 6.59
CA PHE A 255 23.53 -0.18 7.26
C PHE A 255 23.49 -1.53 6.53
N SER A 256 23.45 -1.51 5.20
CA SER A 256 23.51 -2.71 4.36
C SER A 256 24.78 -3.52 4.59
N LEU A 257 25.95 -2.88 4.59
CA LEU A 257 27.24 -3.55 4.78
C LEU A 257 27.42 -4.04 6.22
N LEU A 258 27.03 -3.23 7.22
CA LEU A 258 27.02 -3.65 8.62
C LEU A 258 26.15 -4.90 8.81
N GLY A 259 24.95 -4.92 8.23
CA GLY A 259 24.05 -6.07 8.28
C GLY A 259 24.59 -7.31 7.57
N THR A 260 25.56 -7.15 6.66
CA THR A 260 26.22 -8.26 5.94
C THR A 260 27.38 -8.84 6.74
N VAL A 261 28.18 -8.00 7.40
CA VAL A 261 29.34 -8.43 8.19
C VAL A 261 28.92 -9.06 9.52
N VAL A 262 27.78 -8.63 10.08
CA VAL A 262 27.24 -9.16 11.33
C VAL A 262 26.64 -10.54 11.12
N LYS A 263 27.30 -11.58 11.66
CA LYS A 263 26.84 -12.98 11.56
C LYS A 263 25.80 -13.37 12.63
N SER A 264 25.73 -12.65 13.74
CA SER A 264 24.75 -12.92 14.80
C SER A 264 23.38 -12.37 14.42
N GLY A 265 22.35 -13.23 14.39
CA GLY A 265 20.99 -12.83 14.02
C GLY A 265 20.39 -11.75 14.92
N GLN A 266 20.72 -11.74 16.21
CA GLN A 266 20.24 -10.70 17.14
C GLN A 266 20.82 -9.32 16.81
N LEU A 267 22.13 -9.25 16.56
CA LEU A 267 22.80 -8.01 16.17
C LEU A 267 22.35 -7.54 14.78
N GLN A 268 22.10 -8.48 13.86
CA GLN A 268 21.54 -8.15 12.53
C GLN A 268 20.15 -7.53 12.67
N GLY A 269 19.30 -8.07 13.55
CA GLY A 269 17.99 -7.49 13.89
C GLY A 269 18.09 -6.07 14.44
N LEU A 270 19.10 -5.79 15.28
CA LEU A 270 19.35 -4.44 15.80
C LEU A 270 19.78 -3.45 14.70
N VAL A 271 20.62 -3.89 13.75
CA VAL A 271 21.00 -3.09 12.57
C VAL A 271 19.77 -2.74 11.74
N VAL A 272 18.91 -3.72 11.45
CA VAL A 272 17.65 -3.51 10.71
C VAL A 272 16.73 -2.56 11.47
N PHE A 273 16.59 -2.74 12.78
CA PHE A 273 15.78 -1.85 13.62
C PHE A 273 16.32 -0.41 13.60
N ALA A 274 17.63 -0.23 13.76
CA ALA A 274 18.27 1.08 13.70
C ALA A 274 18.10 1.74 12.32
N PHE A 275 18.18 0.98 11.23
CA PHE A 275 17.88 1.45 9.89
C PHE A 275 16.42 1.91 9.78
N CYS A 276 15.46 1.10 10.24
CA CYS A 276 14.03 1.46 10.22
C CYS A 276 13.73 2.73 11.01
N VAL A 277 14.32 2.89 12.21
CA VAL A 277 14.19 4.12 13.02
C VAL A 277 14.79 5.33 12.28
N THR A 278 15.96 5.16 11.66
CA THR A 278 16.61 6.22 10.88
C THR A 278 15.75 6.63 9.68
N ALA A 279 15.23 5.66 8.93
CA ALA A 279 14.34 5.88 7.79
C ALA A 279 13.04 6.57 8.22
N TRP A 280 12.42 6.10 9.31
CA TRP A 280 11.23 6.70 9.89
C TRP A 280 11.44 8.17 10.27
N PHE A 281 12.56 8.48 10.95
CA PHE A 281 12.90 9.86 11.30
C PHE A 281 13.12 10.72 10.04
N GLY A 282 13.83 10.19 9.03
CA GLY A 282 14.02 10.87 7.75
C GLY A 282 12.70 11.18 7.05
N ILE A 283 11.79 10.22 6.96
CA ILE A 283 10.45 10.39 6.34
C ILE A 283 9.62 11.43 7.11
N ASN A 284 9.63 11.40 8.45
CA ASN A 284 8.90 12.37 9.26
C ASN A 284 9.43 13.79 9.09
N ARG A 285 10.73 13.97 8.85
CA ARG A 285 11.34 15.28 8.57
C ARG A 285 10.94 15.85 7.20
N LEU A 286 10.51 15.01 6.25
CA LEU A 286 10.05 15.45 4.93
C LEU A 286 8.60 16.01 4.94
N GLY A 287 7.93 16.03 6.10
CA GLY A 287 6.65 16.73 6.26
C GLY A 287 5.49 16.09 5.52
N TYR A 288 5.45 14.76 5.42
CA TYR A 288 4.28 14.05 4.88
C TYR A 288 3.13 14.06 5.89
N HIS A 289 2.35 15.15 5.88
CA HIS A 289 1.19 15.33 6.77
C HIS A 289 0.12 14.26 6.60
N GLU A 290 0.01 13.66 5.42
CA GLU A 290 -0.97 12.61 5.11
C GLU A 290 -0.79 11.37 5.98
N PHE A 291 0.45 10.94 6.23
CA PHE A 291 0.72 9.80 7.12
C PHE A 291 0.52 10.15 8.59
N GLY A 292 0.74 11.41 8.99
CA GLY A 292 0.44 11.88 10.34
C GLY A 292 -1.05 11.82 10.68
N VAL A 293 -1.92 12.15 9.71
CA VAL A 293 -3.38 12.03 9.87
C VAL A 293 -3.83 10.57 9.84
N ALA A 294 -3.35 9.78 8.87
CA ALA A 294 -3.68 8.35 8.78
C ALA A 294 -3.21 7.58 10.03
N GLY A 295 -2.02 7.87 10.53
CA GLY A 295 -1.47 7.29 11.76
C GLY A 295 -2.31 7.64 12.98
N LYS A 296 -2.72 8.91 13.15
CA LYS A 296 -3.65 9.31 14.22
C LYS A 296 -5.02 8.64 14.10
N MET A 297 -5.54 8.44 12.89
CA MET A 297 -6.82 7.74 12.68
C MET A 297 -6.75 6.25 13.03
N LEU A 298 -5.63 5.59 12.74
CA LEU A 298 -5.38 4.19 13.12
C LEU A 298 -5.14 4.06 14.63
N LEU A 299 -4.26 4.88 15.20
CA LEU A 299 -3.89 4.85 16.63
C LEU A 299 -5.08 5.20 17.54
N ASN A 300 -5.92 6.16 17.15
CA ASN A 300 -7.07 6.56 17.97
C ASN A 300 -8.30 5.64 17.78
N GLY A 301 -8.18 4.54 17.01
CA GLY A 301 -9.27 3.60 16.75
C GLY A 301 -10.44 4.18 15.95
N THR A 302 -10.30 5.42 15.43
CA THR A 302 -11.34 6.11 14.65
C THR A 302 -11.61 5.39 13.32
N PHE A 303 -10.57 4.76 12.75
CA PHE A 303 -10.71 3.93 11.55
C PHE A 303 -11.66 2.74 11.78
N GLN A 304 -11.47 2.00 12.89
CA GLN A 304 -12.36 0.88 13.25
C GLN A 304 -13.78 1.35 13.55
N LYS A 305 -13.94 2.51 14.21
CA LYS A 305 -15.24 3.13 14.45
C LYS A 305 -15.96 3.46 13.14
N ARG A 306 -15.25 3.99 12.14
CA ARG A 306 -15.83 4.34 10.83
C ARG A 306 -16.25 3.09 10.03
N ILE A 307 -15.39 2.06 9.99
CA ILE A 307 -15.73 0.78 9.35
C ILE A 307 -16.96 0.14 10.00
N ARG A 308 -17.04 0.17 11.33
CA ARG A 308 -18.18 -0.39 12.06
C ARG A 308 -19.48 0.35 11.73
N GLY A 309 -19.45 1.68 11.72
CA GLY A 309 -20.62 2.49 11.35
C GLY A 309 -21.08 2.24 9.91
N GLU A 310 -20.15 2.03 8.99
CA GLU A 310 -20.47 1.76 7.58
C GLU A 310 -21.08 0.36 7.36
N LEU A 311 -20.58 -0.65 8.09
CA LEU A 311 -21.15 -2.00 8.10
C LEU A 311 -22.54 -2.04 8.76
N GLU A 312 -22.75 -1.28 9.83
CA GLU A 312 -24.06 -1.14 10.49
C GLU A 312 -25.08 -0.51 9.54
N LEU A 313 -24.70 0.56 8.82
CA LEU A 313 -25.57 1.18 7.81
C LEU A 313 -25.92 0.24 6.65
N ARG A 314 -24.98 -0.56 6.16
CA ARG A 314 -25.27 -1.53 5.09
C ARG A 314 -26.27 -2.60 5.54
N ARG A 315 -26.07 -3.18 6.73
CA ARG A 315 -27.01 -4.16 7.30
C ARG A 315 -28.39 -3.57 7.53
N PHE A 316 -28.45 -2.31 7.97
CA PHE A 316 -29.70 -1.59 8.10
C PHE A 316 -30.38 -1.39 6.74
N SER A 317 -29.64 -0.95 5.72
CA SER A 317 -30.14 -0.81 4.35
C SER A 317 -30.68 -2.13 3.78
N GLU A 318 -30.01 -3.25 4.06
CA GLU A 318 -30.46 -4.59 3.65
C GLU A 318 -31.78 -4.97 4.33
N ARG A 319 -31.91 -4.75 5.66
CA ARG A 319 -33.15 -5.00 6.40
C ARG A 319 -34.33 -4.18 5.88
N LEU A 320 -34.09 -2.91 5.55
CA LEU A 320 -35.11 -2.06 4.93
C LEU A 320 -35.49 -2.57 3.54
N GLY A 321 -34.52 -3.02 2.74
CA GLY A 321 -34.75 -3.58 1.40
C GLY A 321 -35.54 -4.90 1.39
N THR A 322 -35.52 -5.67 2.48
CA THR A 322 -36.29 -6.91 2.63
C THR A 322 -37.69 -6.73 3.22
N ALA A 323 -38.07 -5.52 3.63
CA ALA A 323 -39.39 -5.27 4.22
C ALA A 323 -40.47 -5.21 3.13
N GLU A 324 -41.40 -6.19 3.15
CA GLU A 324 -42.51 -6.26 2.19
C GLU A 324 -43.78 -5.54 2.70
N ALA A 325 -43.88 -5.30 4.02
CA ALA A 325 -44.99 -4.60 4.66
C ALA A 325 -44.53 -3.34 5.42
N LEU A 326 -45.45 -2.38 5.59
CA LEU A 326 -45.19 -1.14 6.34
C LEU A 326 -44.83 -1.42 7.81
N GLU A 327 -45.38 -2.49 8.38
CA GLU A 327 -45.10 -2.94 9.75
C GLU A 327 -43.67 -3.46 9.90
N ASP A 328 -43.17 -4.22 8.93
CA ASP A 328 -41.78 -4.74 8.93
C ASP A 328 -40.78 -3.59 8.80
N TYR A 329 -41.10 -2.62 7.94
CA TYR A 329 -40.31 -1.40 7.77
C TYR A 329 -40.26 -0.58 9.07
N TRP A 330 -41.41 -0.39 9.72
CA TRP A 330 -41.49 0.28 11.02
C TRP A 330 -40.64 -0.43 12.09
N CYS A 331 -40.73 -1.77 12.18
CA CYS A 331 -39.92 -2.54 13.13
C CYS A 331 -38.42 -2.37 12.88
N ALA A 332 -37.97 -2.44 11.63
CA ALA A 332 -36.57 -2.24 11.27
C ALA A 332 -36.07 -0.84 11.66
N VAL A 333 -36.84 0.20 11.33
CA VAL A 333 -36.50 1.61 11.66
C VAL A 333 -36.49 1.83 13.17
N ARG A 334 -37.49 1.32 13.90
CA ARG A 334 -37.57 1.42 15.36
C ARG A 334 -36.37 0.78 16.04
N ASP A 335 -36.05 -0.46 15.67
CA ASP A 335 -35.00 -1.23 16.33
C ASP A 335 -33.63 -0.59 16.10
N GLU A 336 -33.39 -0.04 14.91
CA GLU A 336 -32.15 0.69 14.60
C GLU A 336 -32.12 2.08 15.25
N ALA A 337 -33.26 2.79 15.31
CA ALA A 337 -33.33 4.06 16.04
C ALA A 337 -32.99 3.86 17.53
N ARG A 338 -33.45 2.74 18.11
CA ARG A 338 -33.11 2.35 19.49
C ARG A 338 -31.63 2.00 19.65
N SER A 339 -31.03 1.26 18.72
CA SER A 339 -29.62 0.87 18.76
C SER A 339 -28.68 2.09 18.65
N LEU A 340 -29.06 3.07 17.83
CA LEU A 340 -28.29 4.30 17.58
C LEU A 340 -28.51 5.39 18.64
N GLY A 341 -29.36 5.11 19.63
CA GLY A 341 -29.62 6.00 20.77
C GLY A 341 -30.46 7.23 20.43
N PHE A 342 -31.39 7.11 19.48
CA PHE A 342 -32.43 8.12 19.27
C PHE A 342 -33.43 8.09 20.43
N ARG A 343 -34.03 9.24 20.71
CA ARG A 343 -34.99 9.45 21.81
C ARG A 343 -36.42 9.15 21.39
N SER A 344 -36.76 9.51 20.16
CA SER A 344 -38.06 9.26 19.57
C SER A 344 -37.89 8.98 18.09
N VAL A 345 -38.79 8.15 17.58
CA VAL A 345 -38.95 7.90 16.16
C VAL A 345 -40.43 8.00 15.81
N GLU A 346 -40.73 8.73 14.75
CA GLU A 346 -42.07 8.92 14.21
C GLU A 346 -42.03 8.60 12.72
N LEU A 347 -42.96 7.77 12.27
CA LEU A 347 -43.20 7.46 10.87
C LEU A 347 -44.66 7.79 10.55
N GLU A 348 -44.85 8.73 9.64
CA GLU A 348 -46.15 9.10 9.09
C GLU A 348 -46.22 8.60 7.65
N PHE A 349 -47.20 7.76 7.31
CA PHE A 349 -47.37 7.27 5.94
C PHE A 349 -48.85 7.23 5.59
N GLY A 350 -49.30 8.21 4.78
CA GLY A 350 -50.73 8.38 4.47
C GLY A 350 -51.55 8.69 5.73
N THR A 351 -52.44 7.78 6.13
CA THR A 351 -53.25 7.91 7.37
C THR A 351 -52.67 7.13 8.56
N ALA A 352 -51.59 6.39 8.36
CA ALA A 352 -50.96 5.60 9.42
C ALA A 352 -49.88 6.43 10.13
N LEU A 353 -49.99 6.54 11.45
CA LEU A 353 -49.02 7.22 12.32
C LEU A 353 -48.42 6.20 13.29
N PHE A 354 -47.13 5.95 13.17
CA PHE A 354 -46.37 5.14 14.11
C PHE A 354 -45.42 6.04 14.92
N ARG A 355 -45.45 5.92 16.25
CA ARG A 355 -44.61 6.71 17.16
C ARG A 355 -44.10 5.83 18.28
N GLU A 356 -42.81 5.94 18.57
CA GLU A 356 -42.19 5.32 19.73
C GLU A 356 -41.22 6.28 20.42
N ARG A 357 -41.19 6.22 21.76
CA ARG A 357 -40.30 7.01 22.60
C ARG A 357 -39.46 6.07 23.46
N PHE A 358 -38.15 6.26 23.45
CA PHE A 358 -37.21 5.37 24.11
C PHE A 358 -36.73 6.00 25.43
N ASP A 359 -37.17 5.44 26.56
CA ASP A 359 -36.85 5.97 27.90
C ASP A 359 -35.40 5.68 28.35
N ASN A 360 -34.70 4.78 27.65
CA ASN A 360 -33.36 4.32 28.02
C ASN A 360 -32.19 5.21 27.56
N VAL A 361 -32.45 6.33 26.87
CA VAL A 361 -31.38 7.22 26.39
C VAL A 361 -30.99 8.23 27.45
N LYS A 362 -29.80 8.08 28.04
CA LYS A 362 -29.22 9.03 29.00
C LYS A 362 -28.92 10.37 28.32
N GLY A 363 -29.82 11.35 28.49
CA GLY A 363 -29.62 12.73 28.04
C GLY A 363 -30.87 13.58 28.25
N LYS A 364 -30.91 14.36 29.34
CA LYS A 364 -31.88 15.46 29.50
C LYS A 364 -31.25 16.74 28.95
N GLY A 365 -31.70 17.20 27.79
CA GLY A 365 -31.19 18.41 27.15
C GLY A 365 -31.78 18.62 25.75
N PRO A 366 -31.48 19.75 25.09
CA PRO A 366 -31.84 19.98 23.69
C PRO A 366 -31.23 18.91 22.79
N GLY A 367 -31.92 18.61 21.69
CA GLY A 367 -31.51 17.64 20.70
C GLY A 367 -31.52 18.22 19.30
N TRP A 368 -31.11 17.42 18.34
CA TRP A 368 -31.31 17.68 16.92
C TRP A 368 -32.28 16.65 16.34
N THR A 369 -32.95 17.01 15.26
CA THR A 369 -33.96 16.18 14.59
C THR A 369 -33.53 15.93 13.15
N ILE A 370 -33.56 14.68 12.72
CA ILE A 370 -33.53 14.34 11.29
C ILE A 370 -34.96 14.16 10.83
N GLU A 371 -35.33 14.88 9.78
CA GLU A 371 -36.58 14.74 9.07
C GLU A 371 -36.26 14.34 7.64
N THR A 372 -36.74 13.17 7.21
CA THR A 372 -36.49 12.67 5.86
C THR A 372 -37.78 12.12 5.26
N VAL A 373 -37.94 12.34 3.96
CA VAL A 373 -39.07 11.82 3.19
C VAL A 373 -38.72 10.42 2.72
N VAL A 374 -39.65 9.50 2.93
CA VAL A 374 -39.57 8.12 2.47
C VAL A 374 -40.19 8.04 1.08
N ASN A 375 -39.53 7.34 0.15
CA ASN A 375 -40.10 7.08 -1.17
C ASN A 375 -41.51 6.46 -1.03
N GLY A 376 -42.52 7.05 -1.67
CA GLY A 376 -43.93 6.67 -1.49
C GLY A 376 -44.77 7.65 -0.65
N GLY A 377 -44.18 8.75 -0.14
CA GLY A 377 -44.92 9.89 0.44
C GLY A 377 -45.04 9.91 1.96
N GLY A 378 -44.23 9.13 2.67
CA GLY A 378 -44.18 9.15 4.14
C GLY A 378 -43.09 10.06 4.70
N LEU A 379 -43.26 10.50 5.95
CA LEU A 379 -42.32 11.33 6.70
C LEU A 379 -41.75 10.55 7.87
N ILE A 380 -40.42 10.50 7.99
CA ILE A 380 -39.75 9.98 9.20
C ILE A 380 -39.13 11.14 9.96
N ARG A 381 -39.45 11.23 11.26
CA ARG A 381 -38.76 12.11 12.22
C ARG A 381 -38.02 11.30 13.27
N LEU A 382 -36.75 11.63 13.45
CA LEU A 382 -35.84 11.00 14.41
C LEU A 382 -35.23 12.09 15.29
N GLU A 383 -35.50 12.07 16.60
CA GLU A 383 -34.97 13.05 17.56
C GLU A 383 -33.83 12.45 18.38
N ARG A 384 -32.72 13.19 18.52
CA ARG A 384 -31.54 12.74 19.29
C ARG A 384 -30.97 13.84 20.19
N PRO A 385 -30.67 13.57 21.48
CA PRO A 385 -30.04 14.56 22.36
C PRO A 385 -28.59 14.88 21.95
N TYR A 386 -28.15 16.13 22.16
CA TYR A 386 -26.73 16.51 21.93
C TYR A 386 -25.74 15.75 22.84
N SER A 387 -26.20 15.29 24.00
CA SER A 387 -25.40 14.56 24.98
C SER A 387 -25.25 13.06 24.70
N ALA A 388 -25.89 12.55 23.64
CA ALA A 388 -25.75 11.15 23.24
C ALA A 388 -24.37 10.85 22.64
N THR A 389 -23.92 9.60 22.75
CA THR A 389 -22.67 9.11 22.17
C THR A 389 -22.56 9.49 20.68
N PRO A 390 -21.40 9.92 20.15
CA PRO A 390 -21.28 10.30 18.74
C PRO A 390 -21.74 9.14 17.83
N LEU A 391 -22.50 9.45 16.77
CA LEU A 391 -22.88 8.44 15.78
C LEU A 391 -21.61 7.87 15.14
N LEU A 392 -21.56 6.55 14.99
CA LEU A 392 -20.50 5.85 14.27
C LEU A 392 -20.55 6.13 12.76
N ALA A 393 -21.71 6.55 12.26
CA ALA A 393 -21.98 6.89 10.87
C ALA A 393 -22.38 8.38 10.69
N PRO A 394 -22.10 9.01 9.55
CA PRO A 394 -22.59 10.37 9.25
C PRO A 394 -24.12 10.39 9.20
N ALA A 395 -24.75 11.41 9.79
CA ALA A 395 -26.20 11.60 9.79
C ALA A 395 -26.81 11.61 8.37
N GLU A 396 -26.08 12.14 7.39
CA GLU A 396 -26.46 12.15 5.97
C GLU A 396 -26.59 10.75 5.38
N ALA A 397 -25.67 9.83 5.70
CA ALA A 397 -25.69 8.47 5.20
C ALA A 397 -26.90 7.68 5.74
N LEU A 398 -27.29 7.97 6.98
CA LEU A 398 -28.49 7.41 7.59
C LEU A 398 -29.77 7.95 6.94
N ALA A 399 -29.83 9.26 6.68
CA ALA A 399 -30.95 9.88 5.97
C ALA A 399 -31.11 9.34 4.53
N MET A 400 -30.00 9.14 3.81
CA MET A 400 -30.02 8.53 2.47
C MET A 400 -30.48 7.07 2.50
N THR A 401 -30.09 6.31 3.52
CA THR A 401 -30.49 4.90 3.67
C THR A 401 -31.98 4.77 3.93
N LEU A 402 -32.53 5.62 4.80
CA LEU A 402 -33.97 5.71 5.06
C LEU A 402 -34.77 6.10 3.81
N ASN A 403 -34.24 6.99 2.98
CA ASN A 403 -34.91 7.40 1.75
C ASN A 403 -34.97 6.26 0.70
N ARG A 404 -33.93 5.44 0.59
CA ARG A 404 -33.86 4.34 -0.40
C ARG A 404 -34.74 3.12 -0.07
N GLY A 405 -35.18 2.97 1.18
CA GLY A 405 -35.76 1.73 1.69
C GLY A 405 -37.16 1.35 1.22
N VAL A 406 -37.83 2.12 0.34
CA VAL A 406 -39.23 1.84 -0.01
C VAL A 406 -39.47 1.75 -1.51
N SER A 407 -39.73 0.51 -1.95
CA SER A 407 -40.47 0.17 -3.17
C SER A 407 -41.75 -0.59 -2.80
N ILE A 408 -42.43 -0.18 -1.73
CA ILE A 408 -43.73 -0.75 -1.35
C ILE A 408 -44.73 -0.33 -2.44
N THR A 409 -45.03 -1.25 -3.35
CA THR A 409 -46.09 -1.11 -4.34
C THR A 409 -47.40 -0.76 -3.62
N SER A 410 -47.98 0.39 -3.96
CA SER A 410 -49.21 0.97 -3.40
C SER A 410 -50.49 0.17 -3.64
N ASN A 411 -50.41 -1.14 -3.87
CA ASN A 411 -51.50 -1.92 -4.43
C ASN A 411 -51.72 -3.27 -3.72
N ARG A 412 -52.03 -3.23 -2.41
CA ARG A 412 -52.80 -4.29 -1.73
C ARG A 412 -53.46 -3.73 -0.46
N ARG A 413 -54.77 -3.92 -0.38
CA ARG A 413 -55.67 -3.47 0.71
C ARG A 413 -55.18 -3.96 2.09
N PRO A 414 -55.51 -3.25 3.19
CA PRO A 414 -55.23 -3.71 4.54
C PRO A 414 -55.90 -5.07 4.76
N ARG A 415 -55.17 -6.01 5.37
CA ARG A 415 -55.76 -7.23 5.93
C ARG A 415 -56.74 -6.81 7.02
N GLU A 416 -57.98 -7.25 6.89
CA GLU A 416 -59.03 -7.05 7.89
C GLU A 416 -58.55 -7.54 9.27
N SER A 417 -58.74 -6.67 10.25
CA SER A 417 -58.62 -6.92 11.67
C SER A 417 -59.47 -8.12 12.10
N ALA A 418 -58.84 -9.13 12.73
CA ALA A 418 -59.55 -10.11 13.54
C ALA A 418 -60.06 -9.45 14.84
N PRO A 419 -61.28 -9.77 15.32
CA PRO A 419 -61.97 -8.96 16.31
C PRO A 419 -61.45 -9.18 17.74
N ALA A 420 -61.62 -8.12 18.54
CA ALA A 420 -61.40 -8.09 19.98
C ALA A 420 -62.16 -9.23 20.70
N ARG A 421 -61.45 -9.99 21.54
CA ARG A 421 -62.08 -10.74 22.64
C ARG A 421 -62.00 -9.92 23.91
N ARG A 422 -63.12 -9.28 24.25
CA ARG A 422 -63.50 -8.99 25.64
C ARG A 422 -64.64 -9.94 25.98
N GLU A 423 -64.40 -10.85 26.91
CA GLU A 423 -65.46 -11.44 27.74
C GLU A 423 -65.09 -11.09 29.18
N GLU A 424 -65.84 -10.16 29.75
CA GLU A 424 -65.86 -9.88 31.18
C GLU A 424 -66.84 -10.83 31.88
N SER A 425 -66.37 -11.40 32.99
CA SER A 425 -67.10 -11.73 34.22
C SER A 425 -68.34 -12.64 34.16
N GLU A 426 -68.19 -13.85 34.71
CA GLU A 426 -69.20 -14.42 35.61
C GLU A 426 -68.55 -14.72 36.97
N LEU A 427 -69.06 -14.03 37.99
CA LEU A 427 -68.94 -14.35 39.40
C LEU A 427 -69.87 -15.52 39.72
N ALA A 428 -69.33 -16.63 40.25
CA ALA A 428 -69.93 -17.38 41.35
C ALA A 428 -69.00 -18.53 41.78
N GLN A 429 -68.65 -18.53 43.08
CA GLN A 429 -68.65 -19.68 44.01
C GLN A 429 -67.92 -20.97 43.58
N GLU A 430 -67.09 -21.64 44.37
CA GLU A 430 -66.93 -21.70 45.81
C GLU A 430 -65.74 -22.63 46.11
N ALA A 431 -65.06 -22.34 47.22
CA ALA A 431 -64.54 -23.32 48.17
C ALA A 431 -63.26 -24.15 47.90
N ALA A 432 -62.47 -24.19 48.99
CA ALA A 432 -61.40 -25.13 49.36
C ALA A 432 -60.07 -24.93 48.61
N GLY A 433 -59.07 -24.28 49.20
CA GLY A 433 -58.33 -24.76 50.38
C GLY A 433 -57.02 -25.37 49.85
N GLY A 434 -55.82 -24.99 50.24
CA GLY A 434 -55.30 -24.29 51.40
C GLY A 434 -53.77 -24.24 51.25
N SER A 435 -53.15 -23.21 51.83
CA SER A 435 -51.77 -23.33 52.36
C SER A 435 -51.78 -24.30 53.56
N PRO A 436 -50.66 -24.77 54.15
CA PRO A 436 -49.32 -24.17 54.21
C PRO A 436 -48.20 -25.21 53.91
N VAL A 437 -46.89 -24.93 53.88
CA VAL A 437 -45.97 -24.11 54.70
C VAL A 437 -44.81 -23.65 53.83
#